data_AF-A0A068V6N3-F1
#
_entry.id   AF-A0A068V6N3-F1
#
_cell.length_a   1.000
_cell.length_b   1.000
_cell.length_c   1.000
_cell.angle_alpha   90.00
_cell.angle_beta   90.00
_cell.angle_gamma   90.00
#
_symmetry.space_group_name_H-M   'P 1'
#
loop_
_entity.id
_entity.type
_entity.pdbx_description
1 polymer ?
#
loop_
_entity_poly.entity_id
_entity_poly.type
_entity_poly.pdbx_seq_one_letter_code
_entity_poly.pdbx_strand_id
1 'polypeptide(L)'
;MNPELYAAAQLGDWAVIRRFSGKFLAQRTPKRNTVLHVLAQSCDSADAVGHILARNCCLLMAKNACGETALHLAARKGHSGIVRALIDYSKQNKGCWSCACFVDRCKRTLRMTNVDGNTALHEAVKNNFYEVAKLLVQEDPEFRYRPNHAMETPLYLAVEKGYRDIADLILMTCKSPAYLGPDHKTALHAAAIWNLPGTLHY
;
A
#
# COMPACT_ATOMS: atom_id res chain seq x y z
N MET A 1 -20.12 8.87 -7.73
CA MET A 1 -19.70 7.79 -8.64
C MET A 1 -20.95 7.08 -9.12
N ASN A 2 -21.01 6.70 -10.39
CA ASN A 2 -22.10 5.93 -10.97
C ASN A 2 -22.31 4.62 -10.16
N PRO A 3 -23.55 4.29 -9.74
CA PRO A 3 -23.82 3.14 -8.88
C PRO A 3 -23.44 1.80 -9.50
N GLU A 4 -23.65 1.62 -10.80
CA GLU A 4 -23.29 0.39 -11.52
C GLU A 4 -21.76 0.22 -11.58
N LEU A 5 -21.03 1.30 -11.89
CA LEU A 5 -19.56 1.29 -11.83
C LEU A 5 -19.03 1.00 -10.42
N TYR A 6 -19.69 1.55 -9.39
CA TYR A 6 -19.34 1.30 -8.00
C TYR A 6 -19.54 -0.18 -7.63
N ALA A 7 -20.71 -0.75 -7.92
CA ALA A 7 -21.00 -2.16 -7.64
C ALA A 7 -20.07 -3.10 -8.42
N ALA A 8 -19.83 -2.83 -9.70
CA ALA A 8 -18.90 -3.60 -10.51
C ALA A 8 -17.46 -3.56 -9.96
N ALA A 9 -17.01 -2.41 -9.47
CA ALA A 9 -15.70 -2.28 -8.82
C ALA A 9 -15.63 -3.05 -7.50
N GLN A 10 -16.71 -3.10 -6.71
CA GLN A 10 -16.73 -3.91 -5.49
C GLN A 10 -16.59 -5.40 -5.77
N LEU A 11 -17.20 -5.88 -6.87
CA LEU A 11 -17.17 -7.28 -7.29
C LEU A 11 -15.94 -7.63 -8.14
N GLY A 12 -15.16 -6.64 -8.59
CA GLY A 12 -14.07 -6.84 -9.52
C GLY A 12 -14.52 -7.26 -10.92
N ASP A 13 -15.78 -6.98 -11.29
CA ASP A 13 -16.39 -7.36 -12.55
C ASP A 13 -15.89 -6.45 -13.69
N TRP A 14 -14.77 -6.84 -14.29
CA TRP A 14 -14.20 -6.14 -15.44
C TRP A 14 -15.17 -6.10 -16.65
N ALA A 15 -16.03 -7.11 -16.83
CA ALA A 15 -16.93 -7.16 -17.98
C ALA A 15 -17.94 -6.00 -17.97
N VAL A 16 -18.30 -5.52 -16.78
CA VAL A 16 -19.10 -4.31 -16.57
C VAL A 16 -18.22 -3.05 -16.56
N ILE A 17 -17.11 -3.04 -15.83
CA ILE A 17 -16.22 -1.86 -15.73
C ILE A 17 -15.73 -1.40 -17.12
N ARG A 18 -15.45 -2.34 -18.04
CA ARG A 18 -14.99 -2.02 -19.40
C ARG A 18 -16.00 -1.26 -20.25
N ARG A 19 -17.27 -1.18 -19.85
CA ARG A 19 -18.29 -0.37 -20.52
C ARG A 19 -18.13 1.12 -20.21
N PHE A 20 -17.41 1.46 -19.14
CA PHE A 20 -17.16 2.84 -18.71
C PHE A 20 -15.83 3.38 -19.26
N SER A 21 -15.81 4.64 -19.69
CA SER A 21 -14.62 5.32 -20.21
C SER A 21 -14.54 6.78 -19.76
N GLY A 22 -13.34 7.37 -19.86
CA GLY A 22 -13.08 8.79 -19.65
C GLY A 22 -13.67 9.35 -18.36
N LYS A 23 -14.66 10.24 -18.49
CA LYS A 23 -15.32 10.96 -17.39
C LYS A 23 -15.89 10.05 -16.30
N PHE A 24 -16.32 8.83 -16.64
CA PHE A 24 -16.88 7.89 -15.66
C PHE A 24 -15.81 7.33 -14.73
N LEU A 25 -14.65 6.94 -15.26
CA LEU A 25 -13.54 6.43 -14.45
C LEU A 25 -12.90 7.52 -13.58
N ALA A 26 -13.08 8.80 -13.94
CA ALA A 26 -12.66 9.95 -13.14
C ALA A 26 -13.62 10.28 -11.99
N GLN A 27 -14.83 9.69 -11.96
CA GLN A 27 -15.79 9.96 -10.90
C GLN A 27 -15.28 9.44 -9.55
N ARG A 28 -15.71 10.13 -8.50
CA ARG A 28 -15.34 9.79 -7.12
C ARG A 28 -16.57 9.51 -6.26
N THR A 29 -16.39 8.74 -5.21
CA THR A 29 -17.38 8.57 -4.13
C THR A 29 -17.35 9.81 -3.20
N PRO A 30 -18.29 9.95 -2.23
CA PRO A 30 -18.21 11.01 -1.23
C PRO A 30 -16.89 11.03 -0.43
N LYS A 31 -16.30 9.85 -0.14
CA LYS A 31 -14.96 9.71 0.47
C LYS A 31 -13.81 9.97 -0.51
N ARG A 32 -14.10 10.53 -1.68
CA ARG A 32 -13.18 10.79 -2.80
C ARG A 32 -12.48 9.53 -3.35
N ASN A 33 -13.02 8.33 -3.11
CA ASN A 33 -12.48 7.09 -3.68
C ASN A 33 -12.71 7.07 -5.20
N THR A 34 -11.68 6.71 -5.95
CA THR A 34 -11.79 6.38 -7.38
C THR A 34 -12.24 4.92 -7.55
N VAL A 35 -12.55 4.50 -8.78
CA VAL A 35 -12.88 3.10 -9.09
C VAL A 35 -11.80 2.12 -8.58
N LEU A 36 -10.53 2.53 -8.67
CA LEU A 36 -9.39 1.72 -8.25
C LEU A 36 -9.28 1.59 -6.72
N HIS A 37 -9.70 2.63 -5.98
CA HIS A 37 -9.79 2.54 -4.51
C HIS A 37 -10.89 1.58 -4.08
N VAL A 38 -12.06 1.61 -4.75
CA VAL A 38 -13.17 0.71 -4.45
C VAL A 38 -12.77 -0.74 -4.73
N LEU A 39 -12.14 -0.99 -5.87
CA LEU A 39 -11.59 -2.31 -6.23
C LEU A 39 -10.60 -2.81 -5.16
N ALA A 40 -9.57 -2.01 -4.88
CA ALA A 40 -8.52 -2.33 -3.89
C ALA A 40 -9.03 -2.52 -2.46
N GLN A 41 -10.23 -2.02 -2.14
CA GLN A 41 -10.85 -2.13 -0.83
C GLN A 41 -11.73 -3.37 -0.68
N SER A 42 -12.22 -3.95 -1.78
CA SER A 42 -13.35 -4.89 -1.76
C SER A 42 -13.03 -6.28 -2.30
N CYS A 43 -12.14 -6.42 -3.27
CA CYS A 43 -11.77 -7.73 -3.83
C CYS A 43 -10.32 -7.73 -4.33
N ASP A 44 -9.73 -8.91 -4.50
CA ASP A 44 -8.36 -9.06 -5.03
C ASP A 44 -8.35 -9.36 -6.55
N SER A 45 -9.09 -8.55 -7.33
CA SER A 45 -9.19 -8.71 -8.79
C SER A 45 -8.04 -7.98 -9.50
N ALA A 46 -6.91 -8.68 -9.65
CA ALA A 46 -5.69 -8.15 -10.27
C ALA A 46 -5.88 -7.77 -11.75
N ASP A 47 -6.65 -8.55 -12.51
CA ASP A 47 -6.85 -8.34 -13.96
C ASP A 47 -7.51 -7.00 -14.27
N ALA A 48 -8.48 -6.60 -13.43
CA ALA A 48 -9.18 -5.33 -13.59
C ALA A 48 -8.24 -4.12 -13.41
N VAL A 49 -7.21 -4.22 -12.56
CA VAL A 49 -6.25 -3.13 -12.27
C VAL A 49 -5.55 -2.68 -13.53
N GLY A 50 -4.93 -3.61 -14.26
CA GLY A 50 -4.17 -3.30 -15.47
C GLY A 50 -5.03 -2.65 -16.54
N HIS A 51 -6.25 -3.17 -16.74
CA HIS A 51 -7.18 -2.63 -17.73
C HIS A 51 -7.74 -1.24 -17.36
N ILE A 52 -8.04 -1.00 -16.08
CA ILE A 52 -8.47 0.32 -15.59
C ILE A 52 -7.34 1.33 -15.80
N LEU A 53 -6.11 0.99 -15.40
CA LEU A 53 -4.97 1.88 -15.49
C LEU A 53 -4.54 2.16 -16.94
N ALA A 54 -4.69 1.19 -17.84
CA ALA A 54 -4.46 1.40 -19.28
C ALA A 54 -5.38 2.45 -19.88
N ARG A 55 -6.60 2.61 -19.34
CA ARG A 55 -7.56 3.64 -19.77
C ARG A 55 -7.41 4.96 -19.05
N ASN A 56 -6.94 4.94 -17.80
CA ASN A 56 -6.70 6.14 -17.00
C ASN A 56 -5.55 5.92 -16.01
N CYS A 57 -4.32 6.19 -16.47
CA CYS A 57 -3.11 5.95 -15.67
C CYS A 57 -2.96 6.90 -14.48
N CYS A 58 -3.64 8.06 -14.51
CA CYS A 58 -3.62 9.04 -13.41
C CYS A 58 -4.23 8.48 -12.12
N LEU A 59 -5.02 7.40 -12.21
CA LEU A 59 -5.62 6.74 -11.06
C LEU A 59 -4.59 6.02 -10.16
N LEU A 60 -3.42 5.64 -10.70
CA LEU A 60 -2.37 4.93 -9.96
C LEU A 60 -1.95 5.68 -8.68
N MET A 61 -1.80 7.00 -8.80
CA MET A 61 -1.32 7.87 -7.72
C MET A 61 -2.41 8.80 -7.18
N ALA A 62 -3.67 8.58 -7.58
CA ALA A 62 -4.78 9.38 -7.10
C ALA A 62 -4.98 9.13 -5.60
N LYS A 63 -5.18 10.20 -4.83
CA LYS A 63 -5.50 10.13 -3.40
C LYS A 63 -7.00 10.29 -3.13
N ASN A 64 -7.52 9.50 -2.19
CA ASN A 64 -8.85 9.68 -1.60
C ASN A 64 -8.87 10.77 -0.52
N ALA A 65 -9.97 10.89 0.24
CA ALA A 65 -10.13 11.91 1.29
C ALA A 65 -9.15 11.72 2.47
N CYS A 66 -8.72 10.48 2.74
CA CYS A 66 -7.73 10.12 3.76
C CYS A 66 -6.29 10.17 3.21
N GLY A 67 -6.07 10.75 2.03
CA GLY A 67 -4.75 10.83 1.42
C GLY A 67 -4.21 9.49 0.91
N GLU A 68 -5.03 8.44 0.90
CA GLU A 68 -4.64 7.09 0.55
C GLU A 68 -4.68 6.91 -0.96
N THR A 69 -3.76 6.10 -1.48
CA THR A 69 -3.84 5.56 -2.84
C THR A 69 -4.48 4.18 -2.81
N ALA A 70 -4.83 3.63 -3.98
CA ALA A 70 -5.30 2.25 -4.08
C ALA A 70 -4.30 1.23 -3.49
N LEU A 71 -2.99 1.51 -3.58
CA LEU A 71 -1.95 0.66 -2.98
C LEU A 71 -2.06 0.59 -1.45
N HIS A 72 -2.42 1.69 -0.78
CA HIS A 72 -2.62 1.69 0.67
C HIS A 72 -3.80 0.79 1.07
N LEU A 73 -4.91 0.89 0.33
CA LEU A 73 -6.11 0.11 0.61
C LEU A 73 -5.88 -1.38 0.34
N ALA A 74 -5.25 -1.72 -0.79
CA ALA A 74 -4.88 -3.09 -1.11
C ALA A 74 -3.96 -3.68 -0.05
N ALA A 75 -2.99 -2.89 0.43
CA ALA A 75 -2.08 -3.32 1.49
C ALA A 75 -2.78 -3.51 2.83
N ARG A 76 -3.67 -2.60 3.23
CA ARG A 76 -4.52 -2.74 4.43
C ARG A 76 -5.48 -3.93 4.34
N LYS A 77 -5.84 -4.38 3.14
CA LYS A 77 -6.78 -5.49 2.93
C LYS A 77 -6.10 -6.83 2.62
N GLY A 78 -4.78 -6.85 2.52
CA GLY A 78 -4.04 -8.06 2.17
C GLY A 78 -4.24 -8.51 0.72
N HIS A 79 -4.72 -7.64 -0.17
CA HIS A 79 -5.00 -7.95 -1.57
C HIS A 79 -3.71 -7.99 -2.39
N SER A 80 -2.95 -9.07 -2.23
CA SER A 80 -1.61 -9.24 -2.80
C SER A 80 -1.60 -9.24 -4.33
N GLY A 81 -2.67 -9.73 -4.97
CA GLY A 81 -2.84 -9.69 -6.43
C GLY A 81 -2.92 -8.26 -6.95
N ILE A 82 -3.72 -7.42 -6.32
CA ILE A 82 -3.83 -5.99 -6.64
C ILE A 82 -2.51 -5.27 -6.33
N VAL A 83 -1.86 -5.54 -5.20
CA VAL A 83 -0.56 -4.95 -4.87
C VAL A 83 0.46 -5.25 -5.97
N ARG A 84 0.57 -6.51 -6.38
CA ARG A 84 1.44 -6.93 -7.49
C ARG A 84 1.08 -6.22 -8.79
N ALA A 85 -0.19 -6.21 -9.19
CA ALA A 85 -0.63 -5.56 -10.41
C ALA A 85 -0.34 -4.05 -10.44
N LEU A 86 -0.50 -3.36 -9.30
CA LEU A 86 -0.15 -1.93 -9.17
C LEU A 86 1.36 -1.70 -9.31
N ILE A 87 2.18 -2.54 -8.65
CA ILE A 87 3.64 -2.49 -8.75
C ILE A 87 4.08 -2.74 -10.18
N ASP A 88 3.62 -3.82 -10.80
CA ASP A 88 3.98 -4.19 -12.17
C ASP A 88 3.59 -3.09 -13.16
N TYR A 89 2.38 -2.53 -13.03
CA TYR A 89 1.97 -1.41 -13.86
C TYR A 89 2.85 -0.16 -13.65
N SER A 90 3.27 0.11 -12.41
CA SER A 90 4.12 1.27 -12.10
C SER A 90 5.53 1.18 -12.68
N LYS A 91 6.05 -0.05 -12.90
CA LYS A 91 7.33 -0.32 -13.56
C LYS A 91 7.28 -0.24 -15.08
N GLN A 92 6.09 -0.34 -15.67
CA GLN A 92 5.96 -0.30 -17.13
C GLN A 92 6.37 1.08 -17.66
N ASN A 93 7.41 1.11 -18.50
CA ASN A 93 7.81 2.26 -19.30
C ASN A 93 6.87 2.51 -20.50
N LYS A 94 5.55 2.38 -20.30
CA LYS A 94 4.57 2.82 -21.28
C LYS A 94 4.35 4.31 -21.04
N GLY A 95 5.13 5.09 -21.80
CA GLY A 95 5.27 6.54 -21.70
C GLY A 95 3.94 7.26 -21.50
N CYS A 96 3.78 7.84 -20.32
CA CYS A 96 2.96 9.04 -20.19
C CYS A 96 3.92 10.20 -20.46
N TRP A 97 3.95 10.69 -21.70
CA TRP A 97 4.82 11.78 -22.15
C TRP A 97 4.61 13.07 -21.33
N SER A 98 3.51 13.18 -20.59
CA SER A 98 3.13 14.40 -19.87
C SER A 98 3.75 14.55 -18.47
N CYS A 99 4.56 13.60 -17.98
CA CYS A 99 5.15 13.70 -16.64
C CYS A 99 6.68 13.72 -16.68
N ALA A 100 7.26 14.92 -16.58
CA ALA A 100 8.69 15.22 -16.69
C ALA A 100 9.58 14.72 -15.54
N CYS A 101 9.11 13.83 -14.66
CA CYS A 101 9.93 13.31 -13.57
C CYS A 101 10.41 11.90 -13.90
N PHE A 102 11.65 11.80 -14.37
CA PHE A 102 12.41 10.57 -14.66
C PHE A 102 12.78 9.78 -13.39
N VAL A 103 12.23 10.16 -12.22
CA VAL A 103 12.32 9.37 -11.00
C VAL A 103 11.36 8.20 -11.15
N ASP A 104 11.90 6.99 -11.03
CA ASP A 104 11.20 5.71 -11.05
C ASP A 104 9.77 5.81 -10.47
N ARG A 105 8.77 5.76 -11.36
CA ARG A 105 7.34 5.88 -11.03
C ARG A 105 6.95 4.84 -9.96
N CYS A 106 7.59 3.68 -9.99
CA CYS A 106 7.40 2.63 -8.99
C CYS A 106 7.77 3.13 -7.60
N LYS A 107 9.02 3.61 -7.43
CA LYS A 107 9.49 4.20 -6.17
C LYS A 107 8.59 5.32 -5.68
N ARG A 108 8.18 6.23 -6.56
CA ARG A 108 7.28 7.33 -6.16
C ARG A 108 5.94 6.80 -5.64
N THR A 109 5.40 5.75 -6.26
CA THR A 109 4.13 5.11 -5.86
C THR A 109 4.26 4.39 -4.51
N LEU A 110 5.32 3.62 -4.31
CA LEU A 110 5.61 2.87 -3.08
C LEU A 110 5.83 3.78 -1.87
N ARG A 111 6.43 4.96 -2.10
CA ARG A 111 6.83 5.92 -1.06
C ARG A 111 5.74 6.94 -0.70
N MET A 112 4.58 6.92 -1.35
CA MET A 112 3.48 7.83 -0.99
C MET A 112 2.98 7.53 0.41
N THR A 113 2.60 8.57 1.14
CA THR A 113 1.99 8.47 2.46
C THR A 113 0.54 8.93 2.46
N ASN A 114 -0.28 8.34 3.33
CA ASN A 114 -1.62 8.82 3.65
C ASN A 114 -1.57 9.96 4.69
N VAL A 115 -2.74 10.41 5.18
CA VAL A 115 -2.84 11.50 6.18
C VAL A 115 -2.19 11.17 7.52
N ASP A 116 -2.04 9.90 7.86
CA ASP A 116 -1.37 9.44 9.08
C ASP A 116 0.15 9.30 8.89
N GLY A 117 0.67 9.60 7.70
CA GLY A 117 2.06 9.39 7.35
C GLY A 117 2.40 7.93 7.03
N ASN A 118 1.42 7.02 7.01
CA ASN A 118 1.65 5.62 6.67
C ASN A 118 1.91 5.48 5.17
N THR A 119 2.95 4.72 4.82
CA THR A 119 3.11 4.14 3.48
C THR A 119 2.28 2.86 3.35
N ALA A 120 2.18 2.31 2.14
CA ALA A 120 1.56 0.99 1.94
C ALA A 120 2.22 -0.10 2.80
N LEU A 121 3.54 -0.02 3.04
CA LEU A 121 4.23 -0.98 3.92
C LEU A 121 3.77 -0.84 5.37
N HIS A 122 3.59 0.38 5.88
CA HIS A 122 3.03 0.58 7.23
C HIS A 122 1.65 -0.08 7.35
N GLU A 123 0.78 0.10 6.35
CA GLU A 123 -0.56 -0.51 6.35
C GLU A 123 -0.50 -2.05 6.30
N ALA A 124 0.41 -2.63 5.50
CA ALA A 124 0.59 -4.08 5.45
C ALA A 124 1.06 -4.66 6.79
N VAL A 125 2.08 -4.04 7.40
CA VAL A 125 2.63 -4.47 8.69
C VAL A 125 1.62 -4.29 9.81
N LYS A 126 0.92 -3.14 9.86
CA LYS A 126 -0.09 -2.84 10.90
C LYS A 126 -1.22 -3.86 10.93
N ASN A 127 -1.50 -4.52 9.80
CA ASN A 127 -2.56 -5.52 9.66
C ASN A 127 -2.02 -6.96 9.47
N ASN A 128 -0.74 -7.20 9.73
CA ASN A 128 -0.09 -8.52 9.66
C ASN A 128 -0.19 -9.24 8.29
N PHE A 129 -0.07 -8.52 7.17
CA PHE A 129 -0.09 -9.11 5.84
C PHE A 129 1.31 -9.40 5.31
N TYR A 130 1.88 -10.54 5.69
CA TYR A 130 3.23 -10.97 5.31
C TYR A 130 3.48 -10.92 3.79
N GLU A 131 2.60 -11.52 2.98
CA GLU A 131 2.80 -11.58 1.52
C GLU A 131 2.82 -10.18 0.87
N VAL A 132 1.99 -9.27 1.36
CA VAL A 132 2.03 -7.87 0.91
C VAL A 132 3.30 -7.18 1.36
N ALA A 133 3.69 -7.34 2.63
CA ALA A 133 4.92 -6.74 3.15
C ALA A 133 6.14 -7.22 2.36
N LYS A 134 6.19 -8.51 2.01
CA LYS A 134 7.23 -9.13 1.19
C LYS A 134 7.33 -8.48 -0.18
N LEU A 135 6.19 -8.36 -0.88
CA LEU A 135 6.15 -7.66 -2.16
C LEU A 135 6.67 -6.23 -2.04
N LEU A 136 6.21 -5.46 -1.06
CA LEU A 136 6.58 -4.04 -0.93
C LEU A 136 8.05 -3.83 -0.58
N VAL A 137 8.63 -4.66 0.30
CA VAL A 137 10.02 -4.52 0.73
C VAL A 137 11.00 -4.95 -0.37
N GLN A 138 10.67 -6.00 -1.13
CA GLN A 138 11.53 -6.49 -2.22
C GLN A 138 11.68 -5.47 -3.36
N GLU A 139 10.69 -4.58 -3.53
CA GLU A 139 10.68 -3.60 -4.60
C GLU A 139 11.52 -2.35 -4.34
N ASP A 140 11.72 -1.98 -3.07
CA ASP A 140 12.51 -0.81 -2.71
C ASP A 140 13.35 -1.05 -1.43
N PRO A 141 14.26 -2.04 -1.44
CA PRO A 141 15.03 -2.47 -0.26
C PRO A 141 15.98 -1.39 0.27
N GLU A 142 16.29 -0.37 -0.54
CA GLU A 142 17.12 0.78 -0.16
C GLU A 142 16.32 1.88 0.54
N PHE A 143 14.99 1.83 0.49
CA PHE A 143 14.19 2.91 1.02
C PHE A 143 14.16 2.89 2.55
N ARG A 144 14.73 3.93 3.13
CA ARG A 144 14.62 4.20 4.56
C ARG A 144 13.23 4.72 4.88
N TYR A 145 12.31 3.81 5.20
CA TYR A 145 10.96 4.15 5.64
C TYR A 145 11.02 5.07 6.86
N ARG A 146 10.49 6.29 6.70
CA ARG A 146 10.39 7.23 7.81
C ARG A 146 9.28 6.79 8.77
N PRO A 147 9.36 7.18 10.05
CA PRO A 147 8.24 6.99 10.97
C PRO A 147 6.98 7.68 10.44
N ASN A 148 5.82 7.09 10.69
CA ASN A 148 4.53 7.72 10.48
C ASN A 148 4.31 8.87 11.49
N HIS A 149 3.13 9.52 11.48
CA HIS A 149 2.83 10.62 12.40
C HIS A 149 2.71 10.17 13.87
N ALA A 150 2.52 8.87 14.13
CA ALA A 150 2.62 8.28 15.46
C ALA A 150 4.07 7.92 15.86
N MET A 151 5.05 8.34 15.06
CA MET A 151 6.48 8.05 15.24
C MET A 151 6.84 6.57 15.12
N GLU A 152 6.04 5.78 14.41
CA GLU A 152 6.26 4.35 14.24
C GLU A 152 6.84 4.05 12.86
N THR A 153 7.98 3.36 12.81
CA THR A 153 8.50 2.76 11.56
C THR A 153 7.85 1.40 11.28
N PRO A 154 7.89 0.88 10.04
CA PRO A 154 7.35 -0.46 9.76
C PRO A 154 8.05 -1.56 10.58
N LEU A 155 9.37 -1.46 10.79
CA LEU A 155 10.09 -2.40 11.64
C LEU A 155 9.64 -2.28 13.11
N TYR A 156 9.47 -1.06 13.62
CA TYR A 156 8.96 -0.86 14.97
C TYR A 156 7.56 -1.49 15.14
N LEU A 157 6.65 -1.25 14.20
CA LEU A 157 5.31 -1.84 14.22
C LEU A 157 5.34 -3.37 14.24
N ALA A 158 6.18 -3.99 13.40
CA ALA A 158 6.30 -5.45 13.37
C ALA A 158 6.77 -6.02 14.72
N VAL A 159 7.77 -5.38 15.34
CA VAL A 159 8.30 -5.83 16.62
C VAL A 159 7.34 -5.53 17.78
N GLU A 160 6.75 -4.34 17.81
CA GLU A 160 5.77 -3.94 18.84
C GLU A 160 4.59 -4.90 18.88
N LYS A 161 4.12 -5.35 17.71
CA LYS A 161 3.00 -6.30 17.59
C LYS A 161 3.39 -7.78 17.65
N GLY A 162 4.69 -8.09 17.77
CA GLY A 162 5.18 -9.47 17.81
C GLY A 162 5.13 -10.22 16.47
N TYR A 163 5.03 -9.53 15.33
CA TYR A 163 5.03 -10.11 13.98
C TYR A 163 6.45 -10.45 13.55
N ARG A 164 6.99 -11.53 14.15
CA ARG A 164 8.39 -11.96 13.99
C ARG A 164 8.78 -12.24 12.54
N ASP A 165 7.90 -12.93 11.80
CA ASP A 165 8.08 -13.23 10.38
C ASP A 165 8.23 -11.98 9.52
N ILE A 166 7.41 -10.95 9.77
CA ILE A 166 7.50 -9.66 9.09
C ILE A 166 8.73 -8.86 9.55
N ALA A 167 9.06 -8.90 10.84
CA ALA A 167 10.26 -8.25 11.36
C ALA A 167 11.54 -8.84 10.73
N ASP A 168 11.64 -10.17 10.68
CA ASP A 168 12.74 -10.90 10.06
C ASP A 168 12.83 -10.59 8.56
N LEU A 169 11.70 -10.60 7.86
CA LEU A 169 11.63 -10.21 6.45
C LEU A 169 12.20 -8.79 6.22
N ILE A 170 11.81 -7.82 7.04
CA ILE A 170 12.29 -6.43 6.92
C ILE A 170 13.80 -6.37 7.22
N LEU A 171 14.28 -7.05 8.26
CA LEU A 171 15.70 -7.06 8.63
C LEU A 171 16.58 -7.74 7.59
N MET A 172 16.09 -8.81 6.96
CA MET A 172 16.84 -9.56 5.93
C MET A 172 16.84 -8.87 4.58
N THR A 173 15.81 -8.07 4.26
CA THR A 173 15.63 -7.51 2.92
C THR A 173 15.97 -6.02 2.84
N CYS A 174 15.67 -5.22 3.86
CA CYS A 174 16.03 -3.81 3.88
C CYS A 174 17.51 -3.62 4.19
N LYS A 175 18.23 -2.84 3.37
CA LYS A 175 19.67 -2.59 3.62
C LYS A 175 19.93 -1.61 4.76
N SER A 176 18.98 -0.73 5.05
CA SER A 176 19.07 0.26 6.13
C SER A 176 17.70 0.42 6.81
N PRO A 177 17.24 -0.59 7.58
CA PRO A 177 15.95 -0.53 8.24
C PRO A 177 15.93 0.60 9.28
N ALA A 178 14.95 1.50 9.17
CA ALA A 178 14.68 2.46 10.23
C ALA A 178 13.99 1.74 11.39
N TYR A 179 14.42 2.05 12.62
CA TYR A 179 14.04 1.32 13.82
C TYR A 179 13.41 2.22 14.90
N LEU A 180 13.12 3.48 14.58
CA LEU A 180 12.54 4.43 15.53
C LEU A 180 11.06 4.12 15.79
N GLY A 181 10.66 4.39 17.03
CA GLY A 181 9.31 4.30 17.57
C GLY A 181 8.95 5.55 18.40
N PRO A 182 7.71 5.62 18.91
CA PRO A 182 7.26 6.67 19.82
C PRO A 182 8.09 6.74 21.10
N ASP A 183 8.09 7.90 21.75
CA ASP A 183 8.80 8.16 23.02
C ASP A 183 10.30 7.83 22.99
N HIS A 184 10.96 8.00 21.83
CA HIS A 184 12.36 7.62 21.60
C HIS A 184 12.65 6.11 21.76
N LYS A 185 11.61 5.27 21.87
CA LYS A 185 11.77 3.82 21.85
C LYS A 185 12.22 3.37 20.48
N THR A 186 12.95 2.28 20.44
CA THR A 186 13.39 1.65 19.20
C THR A 186 12.77 0.27 19.07
N ALA A 187 12.84 -0.33 17.89
CA ALA A 187 12.46 -1.72 17.69
C ALA A 187 13.20 -2.64 18.69
N LEU A 188 14.44 -2.34 19.05
CA LEU A 188 15.18 -3.11 20.07
C LEU A 188 14.58 -2.95 21.47
N HIS A 189 14.15 -1.75 21.85
CA HIS A 189 13.43 -1.54 23.13
C HIS A 189 12.14 -2.36 23.17
N ALA A 190 11.38 -2.39 22.08
CA ALA A 190 10.17 -3.22 21.98
C ALA A 190 10.49 -4.72 22.06
N ALA A 191 11.53 -5.19 21.35
CA ALA A 191 11.96 -6.59 21.38
C ALA A 191 12.39 -7.07 22.77
N ALA A 192 13.06 -6.21 23.54
CA ALA A 192 13.50 -6.53 24.90
C ALA A 192 12.32 -6.82 25.84
N ILE A 193 11.20 -6.10 25.71
CA ILE A 193 9.97 -6.31 26.50
C ILE A 193 9.38 -7.71 26.23
N TRP A 194 9.43 -8.18 24.98
CA TRP A 194 8.95 -9.50 24.59
C TRP A 194 9.87 -10.65 25.00
N ASN A 195 11.16 -10.38 25.25
CA ASN A 195 12.14 -11.39 25.63
C ASN A 195 12.37 -11.48 27.15
N LEU A 196 11.60 -10.72 27.95
CA LEU A 196 11.58 -10.88 29.39
C LEU A 196 10.77 -12.13 29.76
N PRO A 197 11.36 -13.10 30.50
CA PRO A 197 10.63 -14.27 30.99
C PRO A 197 9.59 -13.82 32.03
N GLY A 198 8.39 -13.46 31.57
CA GLY A 198 7.30 -13.00 32.45
C GLY A 198 6.13 -12.32 31.74
N THR A 199 6.26 -11.89 30.48
CA THR A 199 5.17 -11.30 29.71
C THR A 199 4.31 -12.39 29.03
N LEU A 200 3.64 -13.21 29.85
CA LEU A 200 2.44 -13.93 29.43
C LEU A 200 1.29 -12.92 29.40
N HIS A 201 0.88 -12.50 28.20
CA HIS A 201 -0.38 -11.80 28.02
C HIS A 201 -1.39 -12.73 27.34
N TYR A 202 -2.42 -13.06 28.13
CA TYR A 202 -3.66 -13.77 27.80
C TYR A 202 -4.49 -13.02 26.77
#